data_AF-A0A969XHJ2-F1
#
_entry.id   AF-A0A969XHJ2-F1
#
_cell.length_a   1.000
_cell.length_b   1.000
_cell.length_c   1.000
_cell.angle_alpha   90.00
_cell.angle_beta   90.00
_cell.angle_gamma   90.00
#
_symmetry.space_group_name_H-M   'P 1'
#
loop_
_entity.id
_entity.type
_entity.pdbx_description
1 polymer ?
#
loop_
_entity_poly.entity_id
_entity_poly.type
_entity_poly.pdbx_seq_one_letter_code
_entity_poly.pdbx_strand_id
1 'polypeptide(L)'
;NRLTFPSDPSQNVAFLRAWQETFGGDSFDFDYHLWRGHYMDPGHLDIARVLGEDIGSLAEIGLNGYVSCQVQRAFFPSGLPMHTMAARLWDRDADLGALEAHVMREAYGADAPEAVAYLRAVTEAFRELEPLLGGIGDRAALPPLERLTAALEGACAPIARNLQHEDSCVAQSWLYLDHHRRLLGALAAVLEARARGDERAAADAWERAEQHIQANEDALQPVFDVWGYLETMRRRLGYSGPQR
;
A
#
# COMPACT_ATOMS: atom_id res chain seq x y z
N ASN A 1 -28.96 8.13 -6.86
CA ASN A 1 -28.56 9.43 -6.26
C ASN A 1 -27.77 10.20 -7.32
N ARG A 2 -28.05 11.50 -7.57
CA ARG A 2 -27.36 12.33 -8.60
C ARG A 2 -26.43 13.35 -7.95
N LEU A 3 -25.60 12.89 -7.01
CA LEU A 3 -24.62 13.74 -6.33
C LEU A 3 -23.40 13.90 -7.23
N THR A 4 -22.99 15.14 -7.46
CA THR A 4 -21.71 15.46 -8.10
C THR A 4 -20.75 15.83 -6.99
N PHE A 5 -19.71 15.01 -6.80
CA PHE A 5 -18.68 15.28 -5.81
C PHE A 5 -17.55 16.11 -6.42
N PRO A 6 -16.87 16.95 -5.62
CA PRO A 6 -15.68 17.64 -6.06
C PRO A 6 -14.58 16.69 -6.50
N SER A 7 -13.88 17.03 -7.58
CA SER A 7 -12.68 16.32 -8.03
C SER A 7 -11.39 17.04 -7.66
N ASP A 8 -11.48 18.24 -7.09
CA ASP A 8 -10.36 19.08 -6.68
C ASP A 8 -10.38 19.24 -5.16
N PRO A 9 -9.29 18.89 -4.45
CA PRO A 9 -9.17 19.11 -3.01
C PRO A 9 -9.50 20.55 -2.56
N SER A 10 -9.21 21.56 -3.39
CA SER A 10 -9.49 22.97 -3.06
C SER A 10 -10.98 23.23 -2.82
N GLN A 11 -11.85 22.51 -3.54
CA GLN A 11 -13.30 22.61 -3.37
C GLN A 11 -13.75 21.98 -2.06
N ASN A 12 -13.16 20.85 -1.65
CA ASN A 12 -13.43 20.23 -0.35
C ASN A 12 -13.05 21.17 0.80
N VAL A 13 -11.89 21.85 0.68
CA VAL A 13 -11.47 22.87 1.66
C VAL A 13 -12.43 24.06 1.68
N ALA A 14 -12.94 24.50 0.53
CA ALA A 14 -13.94 25.58 0.49
C ALA A 14 -15.25 25.19 1.22
N PHE A 15 -15.72 23.94 1.07
CA PHE A 15 -16.86 23.45 1.84
C PHE A 15 -16.58 23.42 3.35
N LEU A 16 -15.37 23.00 3.75
CA LEU A 16 -14.95 23.02 5.15
C LEU A 16 -14.98 24.45 5.72
N ARG A 17 -14.42 25.43 5.00
CA ARG A 17 -14.42 26.84 5.45
C ARG A 17 -15.83 27.38 5.63
N ALA A 18 -16.72 27.13 4.67
CA ALA A 18 -18.12 27.54 4.78
C ALA A 18 -18.83 26.86 5.97
N TRP A 19 -18.51 25.60 6.27
CA TRP A 19 -19.07 24.91 7.44
C TRP A 19 -18.55 25.51 8.76
N GLN A 20 -17.26 25.81 8.85
CA GLN A 20 -16.62 26.46 10.01
C GLN A 20 -17.19 27.85 10.33
N GLU A 21 -17.78 28.56 9.36
CA GLU A 21 -18.52 29.82 9.62
C GLU A 21 -19.79 29.62 10.44
N THR A 22 -20.37 28.41 10.41
CA THR A 22 -21.64 28.08 11.09
C THR A 22 -21.46 27.20 12.32
N PHE A 23 -20.38 26.40 12.37
CA PHE A 23 -20.07 25.50 13.47
C PHE A 23 -18.71 25.85 14.08
N GLY A 24 -18.71 26.37 15.31
CA GLY A 24 -17.50 26.74 16.05
C GLY A 24 -16.99 25.67 17.03
N GLY A 25 -17.49 24.45 16.94
CA GLY A 25 -17.01 23.34 17.77
C GLY A 25 -15.74 22.70 17.22
N ASP A 26 -15.17 21.77 17.99
CA ASP A 26 -14.01 21.00 17.53
C ASP A 26 -14.40 20.02 16.42
N SER A 27 -13.44 19.69 15.56
CA SER A 27 -13.66 18.84 14.38
C SER A 27 -12.41 18.06 13.99
N PHE A 28 -12.60 16.98 13.25
CA PHE A 28 -11.54 16.08 12.79
C PHE A 28 -11.83 15.62 11.37
N ASP A 29 -10.80 15.16 10.68
CA ASP A 29 -10.92 14.55 9.36
C ASP A 29 -11.24 13.06 9.44
N PHE A 30 -12.13 12.58 8.57
CA PHE A 30 -12.49 11.17 8.46
C PHE A 30 -12.21 10.68 7.05
N ASP A 31 -11.11 9.93 6.88
CA ASP A 31 -10.55 9.64 5.56
C ASP A 31 -10.10 8.17 5.38
N TYR A 32 -9.75 7.81 4.15
CA TYR A 32 -9.69 6.44 3.63
C TYR A 32 -8.31 6.03 3.08
N HIS A 33 -7.22 6.69 3.49
CA HIS A 33 -5.84 6.36 3.08
C HIS A 33 -5.56 4.85 3.08
N LEU A 34 -5.92 4.18 4.19
CA LEU A 34 -5.67 2.76 4.42
C LEU A 34 -6.87 1.86 4.08
N TRP A 35 -7.85 2.34 3.31
CA TRP A 35 -8.91 1.48 2.77
C TRP A 35 -8.45 0.72 1.53
N ARG A 36 -8.04 1.44 0.48
CA ARG A 36 -7.57 0.85 -0.80
C ARG A 36 -6.38 1.55 -1.42
N GLY A 37 -6.06 2.77 -0.96
CA GLY A 37 -4.94 3.55 -1.48
C GLY A 37 -3.61 2.83 -1.29
N HIS A 38 -3.37 2.31 -0.08
CA HIS A 38 -2.14 1.57 0.24
C HIS A 38 -1.82 0.39 -0.67
N TYR A 39 -2.81 -0.31 -1.25
CA TYR A 39 -2.55 -1.39 -2.21
C TYR A 39 -1.85 -0.91 -3.49
N MET A 40 -1.96 0.37 -3.82
CA MET A 40 -1.32 0.99 -4.98
C MET A 40 0.09 1.51 -4.68
N ASP A 41 0.50 1.47 -3.42
CA ASP A 41 1.87 1.62 -2.98
C ASP A 41 2.26 0.38 -2.17
N PRO A 42 2.53 -0.78 -2.79
CA PRO A 42 2.78 -2.01 -2.05
C PRO A 42 4.03 -1.93 -1.16
N GLY A 43 4.95 -0.99 -1.42
CA GLY A 43 6.11 -0.75 -0.56
C GLY A 43 5.76 0.01 0.73
N HIS A 44 4.57 0.60 0.82
CA HIS A 44 4.07 1.40 1.94
C HIS A 44 4.84 2.69 2.27
N LEU A 45 5.85 3.10 1.49
CA LEU A 45 6.65 4.28 1.81
C LEU A 45 5.95 5.59 1.44
N ASP A 46 5.29 5.65 0.28
CA ASP A 46 4.56 6.85 -0.13
C ASP A 46 3.28 7.04 0.64
N ILE A 47 2.50 5.98 0.83
CA ILE A 47 1.24 6.09 1.58
C ILE A 47 1.52 6.47 3.03
N ALA A 48 2.60 5.97 3.64
CA ALA A 48 3.01 6.40 4.97
C ALA A 48 3.40 7.88 4.99
N ARG A 49 4.21 8.32 4.02
CA ARG A 49 4.64 9.73 3.92
C ARG A 49 3.45 10.67 3.72
N VAL A 50 2.59 10.40 2.74
CA VAL A 50 1.40 11.21 2.43
C VAL A 50 0.46 11.27 3.63
N LEU A 51 0.13 10.12 4.23
CA LEU A 51 -0.69 10.06 5.44
C LEU A 51 -0.12 10.91 6.58
N GLY A 52 1.21 10.86 6.77
CA GLY A 52 1.88 11.65 7.80
C GLY A 52 1.89 13.15 7.51
N GLU A 53 2.11 13.55 6.26
CA GLU A 53 2.07 14.95 5.81
C GLU A 53 0.65 15.52 5.94
N ASP A 54 -0.37 14.76 5.54
CA ASP A 54 -1.76 15.18 5.59
C ASP A 54 -2.22 15.36 7.04
N ILE A 55 -1.98 14.40 7.92
CA ILE A 55 -2.28 14.52 9.37
C ILE A 55 -1.54 15.71 9.98
N GLY A 56 -0.26 15.89 9.65
CA GLY A 56 0.54 17.01 10.15
C GLY A 56 0.00 18.38 9.74
N SER A 57 -0.73 18.47 8.62
CA SER A 57 -1.23 19.72 8.03
C SER A 57 -2.68 20.06 8.43
N LEU A 58 -3.41 19.15 9.10
CA LEU A 58 -4.84 19.32 9.42
C LEU A 58 -5.15 20.61 10.20
N ALA A 59 -4.30 20.99 11.15
CA ALA A 59 -4.53 22.20 11.94
C ALA A 59 -4.41 23.50 11.10
N GLU A 60 -3.75 23.48 9.94
CA GLU A 60 -3.71 24.63 9.02
C GLU A 60 -5.08 24.89 8.37
N ILE A 61 -5.88 23.83 8.23
CA ILE A 61 -7.26 23.91 7.76
C ILE A 61 -8.30 23.93 8.89
N GLY A 62 -7.86 24.04 10.14
CA GLY A 62 -8.72 24.15 11.32
C GLY A 62 -9.35 22.83 11.76
N LEU A 63 -8.70 21.70 11.47
CA LEU A 63 -9.07 20.38 11.95
C LEU A 63 -8.09 19.92 13.04
N ASN A 64 -8.61 19.30 14.10
CA ASN A 64 -7.87 18.95 15.32
C ASN A 64 -7.79 17.43 15.54
N GLY A 65 -7.83 16.64 14.47
CA GLY A 65 -7.70 15.20 14.59
C GLY A 65 -7.97 14.49 13.28
N TYR A 66 -7.68 13.19 13.28
CA TYR A 66 -7.89 12.29 12.16
C TYR A 66 -8.47 10.97 12.66
N VAL A 67 -9.47 10.46 11.94
CA VAL A 67 -10.04 9.13 12.16
C VAL A 67 -9.95 8.36 10.85
N SER A 68 -9.18 7.28 10.86
CA SER A 68 -9.03 6.44 9.67
C SER A 68 -10.22 5.51 9.48
N CYS A 69 -10.88 5.62 8.33
CA CYS A 69 -11.68 4.53 7.79
C CYS A 69 -10.79 3.63 6.94
N GLN A 70 -10.52 2.43 7.43
CA GLN A 70 -9.50 1.57 6.85
C GLN A 70 -9.94 0.10 6.82
N VAL A 71 -9.17 -0.72 6.09
CA VAL A 71 -9.31 -2.18 6.26
C VAL A 71 -8.92 -2.56 7.68
N GLN A 72 -9.48 -3.66 8.18
CA GLN A 72 -9.17 -4.13 9.53
C GLN A 72 -7.71 -4.55 9.69
N ARG A 73 -7.02 -4.86 8.57
CA ARG A 73 -5.69 -5.46 8.53
C ARG A 73 -4.83 -4.78 7.49
N ALA A 74 -4.09 -3.76 7.95
CA ALA A 74 -3.31 -2.83 7.12
C ALA A 74 -1.80 -2.84 7.46
N PHE A 75 -1.29 -3.96 7.98
CA PHE A 75 0.11 -4.09 8.45
C PHE A 75 1.02 -4.85 7.47
N PHE A 76 0.49 -5.30 6.33
CA PHE A 76 1.23 -6.03 5.32
C PHE A 76 1.58 -5.12 4.13
N PRO A 77 2.85 -5.05 3.68
CA PRO A 77 3.99 -5.85 4.15
C PRO A 77 4.69 -5.29 5.40
N SER A 78 4.39 -4.05 5.77
CA SER A 78 4.93 -3.42 6.97
C SER A 78 3.87 -2.57 7.68
N GLY A 79 4.03 -2.44 9.00
CA GLY A 79 3.20 -1.56 9.83
C GLY A 79 3.51 -0.07 9.70
N LEU A 80 4.41 0.34 8.79
CA LEU A 80 4.89 1.72 8.69
C LEU A 80 3.75 2.75 8.60
N PRO A 81 2.72 2.59 7.74
CA PRO A 81 1.65 3.60 7.65
C PRO A 81 0.89 3.78 8.97
N MET A 82 0.66 2.70 9.70
CA MET A 82 -0.01 2.72 11.01
C MET A 82 0.85 3.41 12.08
N HIS A 83 2.16 3.15 12.10
CA HIS A 83 3.09 3.84 13.00
C HIS A 83 3.21 5.33 12.67
N THR A 84 3.24 5.68 11.38
CA THR A 84 3.24 7.08 10.93
C THR A 84 1.99 7.81 11.36
N MET A 85 0.81 7.22 11.16
CA MET A 85 -0.46 7.77 11.61
C MET A 85 -0.46 7.99 13.13
N ALA A 86 -0.05 6.98 13.91
CA ALA A 86 -0.01 7.09 15.37
C ALA A 86 0.95 8.19 15.85
N ALA A 87 2.14 8.28 15.26
CA ALA A 87 3.13 9.28 15.62
C ALA A 87 2.66 10.70 15.28
N ARG A 88 2.11 10.94 14.09
CA ARG A 88 1.65 12.27 13.66
C ARG A 88 0.35 12.72 14.35
N LEU A 89 -0.49 11.79 14.78
CA LEU A 89 -1.65 12.09 15.64
C LEU A 89 -1.22 12.52 17.06
N TRP A 90 -0.10 12.01 17.54
CA TRP A 90 0.45 12.36 18.86
C TRP A 90 1.29 13.65 18.81
N ASP A 91 2.16 13.76 17.81
CA ASP A 91 3.04 14.88 17.57
C ASP A 91 3.00 15.26 16.08
N ARG A 92 2.30 16.36 15.79
CA ARG A 92 2.13 16.84 14.42
C ARG A 92 3.43 17.22 13.73
N ASP A 93 4.51 17.43 14.48
CA ASP A 93 5.83 17.85 13.98
C ASP A 93 6.85 16.70 13.94
N ALA A 94 6.45 15.47 14.30
CA ALA A 94 7.32 14.29 14.31
C ALA A 94 8.07 14.08 12.98
N ASP A 95 9.39 13.86 13.03
CA ASP A 95 10.20 13.63 11.84
C ASP A 95 9.89 12.26 11.20
N LEU A 96 9.31 12.29 10.00
CA LEU A 96 8.91 11.08 9.27
C LEU A 96 10.10 10.22 8.84
N GLY A 97 11.23 10.82 8.49
CA GLY A 97 12.43 10.08 8.09
C GLY A 97 13.05 9.36 9.28
N ALA A 98 13.12 10.03 10.44
CA ALA A 98 13.56 9.41 11.69
C ALA A 98 12.61 8.28 12.13
N LEU A 99 11.29 8.48 11.97
CA LEU A 99 10.28 7.48 12.28
C LEU A 99 10.37 6.26 11.36
N GLU A 100 10.49 6.44 10.04
CA GLU A 100 10.68 5.34 9.08
C GLU A 100 11.91 4.52 9.47
N ALA A 101 13.05 5.18 9.70
CA ALA A 101 14.29 4.51 10.07
C ALA A 101 14.17 3.72 11.38
N HIS A 102 13.46 4.26 12.37
CA HIS A 102 13.21 3.57 13.64
C HIS A 102 12.29 2.36 13.46
N VAL A 103 11.11 2.54 12.87
CA VAL A 103 10.12 1.47 12.66
C VAL A 103 10.70 0.33 11.84
N MET A 104 11.44 0.64 10.77
CA MET A 104 12.05 -0.37 9.91
C MET A 104 13.16 -1.13 10.63
N ARG A 105 13.95 -0.46 11.48
CA ARG A 105 14.98 -1.12 12.30
C ARG A 105 14.36 -2.06 13.32
N GLU A 106 13.28 -1.65 13.99
CA GLU A 106 12.58 -2.52 14.94
C GLU A 106 11.94 -3.73 14.22
N ALA A 107 11.39 -3.54 13.02
CA ALA A 107 10.73 -4.61 12.28
C ALA A 107 11.73 -5.62 11.66
N TYR A 108 12.86 -5.15 11.13
CA TYR A 108 13.75 -5.95 10.28
C TYR A 108 15.16 -6.14 10.85
N GLY A 109 15.46 -5.56 12.00
CA GLY A 109 16.75 -5.69 12.68
C GLY A 109 17.88 -4.96 11.95
N ALA A 110 19.09 -5.52 12.03
CA ALA A 110 20.29 -4.94 11.43
C ALA A 110 20.21 -4.83 9.89
N ASP A 111 19.45 -5.73 9.26
CA ASP A 111 19.29 -5.81 7.80
C ASP A 111 18.13 -4.94 7.29
N ALA A 112 17.53 -4.10 8.14
CA ALA A 112 16.49 -3.14 7.75
C ALA A 112 16.83 -2.29 6.50
N PRO A 113 18.07 -1.84 6.26
CA PRO A 113 18.40 -1.13 5.03
C PRO A 113 18.11 -1.93 3.75
N GLU A 114 18.26 -3.26 3.77
CA GLU A 114 17.95 -4.12 2.61
C GLU A 114 16.43 -4.25 2.41
N ALA A 115 15.66 -4.37 3.49
CA ALA A 115 14.20 -4.35 3.43
C ALA A 115 13.67 -3.00 2.89
N VAL A 116 14.20 -1.88 3.37
CA VAL A 116 13.83 -0.54 2.91
C VAL A 116 14.21 -0.33 1.44
N ALA A 117 15.39 -0.79 1.00
CA ALA A 117 15.79 -0.71 -0.40
C ALA A 117 14.82 -1.48 -1.31
N TYR A 118 14.40 -2.67 -0.89
CA TYR A 118 13.41 -3.46 -1.60
C TYR A 118 12.04 -2.75 -1.66
N LEU A 119 11.50 -2.33 -0.52
CA LEU A 119 10.20 -1.64 -0.44
C LEU A 119 10.20 -0.34 -1.25
N ARG A 120 11.30 0.42 -1.22
CA ARG A 120 11.47 1.64 -2.03
C ARG A 120 11.43 1.37 -3.52
N ALA A 121 12.15 0.35 -3.99
CA ALA A 121 12.12 -0.04 -5.40
C ALA A 121 10.72 -0.50 -5.83
N VAL A 122 9.97 -1.18 -4.95
CA VAL A 122 8.56 -1.55 -5.19
C VAL A 122 7.68 -0.31 -5.30
N THR A 123 7.73 0.61 -4.32
CA THR A 123 6.99 1.88 -4.35
C THR A 123 7.27 2.65 -5.64
N GLU A 124 8.53 2.81 -6.01
CA GLU A 124 8.94 3.54 -7.20
C GLU A 124 8.42 2.90 -8.49
N ALA A 125 8.50 1.57 -8.62
CA ALA A 125 7.92 0.87 -9.77
C ALA A 125 6.39 1.05 -9.83
N PHE A 126 5.71 0.98 -8.68
CA PHE A 126 4.25 1.09 -8.64
C PHE A 126 3.71 2.49 -8.93
N ARG A 127 4.47 3.57 -8.68
CA ARG A 127 4.10 4.92 -9.14
C ARG A 127 3.84 4.96 -10.65
N GLU A 128 4.61 4.19 -11.43
CA GLU A 128 4.47 4.13 -12.88
C GLU A 128 3.47 3.06 -13.32
N LEU A 129 3.28 1.99 -12.55
CA LEU A 129 2.36 0.90 -12.88
C LEU A 129 0.90 1.19 -12.48
N GLU A 130 0.66 1.93 -11.40
CA GLU A 130 -0.68 2.23 -10.86
C GLU A 130 -1.63 2.80 -11.90
N PRO A 131 -1.24 3.79 -12.73
CA PRO A 131 -2.11 4.35 -13.77
C PRO A 131 -2.48 3.33 -14.86
N LEU A 132 -1.72 2.25 -15.00
CA LEU A 132 -1.86 1.24 -16.05
C LEU A 132 -2.70 0.04 -15.58
N LEU A 133 -3.00 -0.09 -14.28
CA LEU A 133 -3.68 -1.26 -13.72
C LEU A 133 -5.09 -1.49 -14.30
N GLY A 134 -5.77 -0.44 -14.81
CA GLY A 134 -7.10 -0.52 -15.42
C GLY A 134 -7.17 -0.28 -16.93
N GLY A 135 -6.01 -0.08 -17.59
CA GLY A 135 -5.95 0.25 -19.02
C GLY A 135 -5.96 -0.96 -19.94
N ILE A 136 -6.18 -0.73 -21.24
CA ILE A 136 -5.84 -1.73 -22.27
C ILE A 136 -4.31 -1.92 -22.24
N GLY A 137 -3.83 -3.14 -22.47
CA GLY A 137 -2.42 -3.50 -22.44
C GLY A 137 -1.48 -2.44 -23.05
N ASP A 138 -0.53 -1.95 -22.25
CA ASP A 138 0.43 -0.91 -22.64
C ASP A 138 1.88 -1.39 -22.42
N ARG A 139 2.67 -1.36 -23.50
CA ARG A 139 4.10 -1.73 -23.45
C ARG A 139 4.94 -0.74 -22.63
N ALA A 140 4.42 0.45 -22.33
CA ALA A 140 5.03 1.38 -21.38
C ALA A 140 5.19 0.80 -19.98
N ALA A 141 4.42 -0.24 -19.62
CA ALA A 141 4.58 -0.96 -18.35
C ALA A 141 5.84 -1.85 -18.30
N LEU A 142 6.46 -2.20 -19.44
CA LEU A 142 7.56 -3.18 -19.45
C LEU A 142 8.80 -2.70 -18.67
N PRO A 143 9.30 -1.45 -18.84
CA PRO A 143 10.45 -0.98 -18.07
C PRO A 143 10.24 -0.93 -16.53
N PRO A 144 9.12 -0.40 -15.98
CA PRO A 144 8.88 -0.50 -14.54
C PRO A 144 8.68 -1.94 -14.06
N LEU A 145 8.14 -2.85 -14.89
CA LEU A 145 8.08 -4.28 -14.56
C LEU A 145 9.45 -4.94 -14.49
N GLU A 146 10.38 -4.58 -15.37
CA GLU A 146 11.77 -5.06 -15.30
C GLU A 146 12.44 -4.62 -14.00
N ARG A 147 12.23 -3.36 -13.58
CA ARG A 147 12.73 -2.87 -12.28
C ARG A 147 12.09 -3.57 -11.09
N LEU A 148 10.77 -3.80 -11.14
CA LEU A 148 10.06 -4.56 -10.12
C LEU A 148 10.64 -5.98 -10.02
N THR A 149 10.79 -6.69 -11.13
CA THR A 149 11.37 -8.03 -11.16
C THR A 149 12.78 -8.06 -10.59
N ALA A 150 13.64 -7.11 -10.96
CA ALA A 150 14.99 -7.00 -10.40
C ALA A 150 14.98 -6.76 -8.88
N ALA A 151 14.06 -5.93 -8.37
CA ALA A 151 13.89 -5.71 -6.94
C ALA A 151 13.42 -6.98 -6.21
N LEU A 152 12.48 -7.72 -6.81
CA LEU A 152 11.99 -8.99 -6.27
C LEU A 152 13.12 -10.04 -6.20
N GLU A 153 13.95 -10.13 -7.23
CA GLU A 153 15.11 -11.03 -7.26
C GLU A 153 16.16 -10.62 -6.22
N GLY A 154 16.49 -9.33 -6.15
CA GLY A 154 17.45 -8.78 -5.19
C GLY A 154 17.05 -9.02 -3.73
N ALA A 155 15.74 -9.07 -3.44
CA ALA A 155 15.24 -9.32 -2.09
C ALA A 155 15.37 -10.79 -1.63
N CYS A 156 15.58 -11.75 -2.53
CA CYS A 156 15.62 -13.18 -2.18
C CYS A 156 16.69 -13.52 -1.14
N ALA A 157 17.91 -13.00 -1.31
CA ALA A 157 19.04 -13.28 -0.42
C ALA A 157 18.85 -12.70 1.00
N PRO A 158 18.51 -11.40 1.18
CA PRO A 158 18.21 -10.86 2.51
C PRO A 158 17.06 -11.57 3.21
N ILE A 159 15.97 -11.86 2.47
CA ILE A 159 14.82 -12.57 3.03
C ILE A 159 15.27 -13.93 3.54
N ALA A 160 15.89 -14.76 2.70
CA ALA A 160 16.29 -16.12 3.06
C ALA A 160 17.22 -16.15 4.29
N ARG A 161 18.13 -15.18 4.40
CA ARG A 161 19.05 -15.04 5.53
C ARG A 161 18.31 -14.78 6.86
N ASN A 162 17.22 -14.03 6.83
CA ASN A 162 16.54 -13.56 8.03
C ASN A 162 15.27 -14.36 8.41
N LEU A 163 14.85 -15.34 7.61
CA LEU A 163 13.71 -16.20 7.94
C LEU A 163 13.88 -17.00 9.25
N GLN A 164 15.12 -17.19 9.70
CA GLN A 164 15.46 -17.89 10.94
C GLN A 164 16.20 -16.97 11.93
N HIS A 165 15.92 -15.67 11.89
CA HIS A 165 16.49 -14.71 12.83
C HIS A 165 16.17 -15.10 14.29
N GLU A 166 17.10 -14.83 15.21
CA GLU A 166 16.99 -15.23 16.62
C GLU A 166 15.80 -14.55 17.34
N ASP A 167 15.53 -13.31 16.98
CA ASP A 167 14.31 -12.60 17.36
C ASP A 167 13.15 -13.04 16.44
N SER A 168 12.14 -13.66 17.03
CA SER A 168 10.96 -14.17 16.31
C SER A 168 10.13 -13.05 15.67
N CYS A 169 10.10 -11.85 16.23
CA CYS A 169 9.39 -10.71 15.65
C CYS A 169 10.07 -10.25 14.36
N VAL A 170 11.41 -10.18 14.37
CA VAL A 170 12.20 -9.86 13.17
C VAL A 170 12.00 -10.96 12.11
N ALA A 171 12.13 -12.24 12.49
CA ALA A 171 11.90 -13.35 11.57
C ALA A 171 10.49 -13.30 10.93
N GLN A 172 9.48 -12.94 11.71
CA GLN A 172 8.10 -12.82 11.24
C GLN A 172 7.93 -11.67 10.22
N SER A 173 8.56 -10.52 10.43
CA SER A 173 8.55 -9.41 9.46
C SER A 173 9.19 -9.84 8.13
N TRP A 174 10.32 -10.56 8.18
CA TRP A 174 10.97 -11.08 6.98
C TRP A 174 10.16 -12.17 6.28
N LEU A 175 9.42 -13.00 7.02
CA LEU A 175 8.46 -13.93 6.45
C LEU A 175 7.33 -13.21 5.70
N TYR A 176 6.81 -12.12 6.24
CA TYR A 176 5.84 -11.29 5.53
C TYR A 176 6.42 -10.67 4.25
N LEU A 177 7.69 -10.25 4.25
CA LEU A 177 8.36 -9.81 3.03
C LEU A 177 8.52 -10.93 1.99
N ASP A 178 8.72 -12.20 2.38
CA ASP A 178 8.74 -13.30 1.41
C ASP A 178 7.36 -13.49 0.75
N HIS A 179 6.29 -13.49 1.54
CA HIS A 179 4.93 -13.55 0.99
C HIS A 179 4.62 -12.35 0.09
N HIS A 180 5.03 -11.15 0.50
CA HIS A 180 4.87 -9.93 -0.29
C HIS A 180 5.61 -10.02 -1.63
N ARG A 181 6.87 -10.46 -1.62
CA ARG A 181 7.67 -10.69 -2.82
C ARG A 181 7.02 -11.70 -3.76
N ARG A 182 6.51 -12.82 -3.24
CA ARG A 182 5.82 -13.84 -4.06
C ARG A 182 4.52 -13.30 -4.65
N LEU A 183 3.73 -12.57 -3.88
CA LEU A 183 2.51 -11.93 -4.34
C LEU A 183 2.80 -10.94 -5.47
N LEU A 184 3.79 -10.06 -5.28
CA LEU A 184 4.17 -9.09 -6.30
C LEU A 184 4.78 -9.74 -7.53
N GLY A 185 5.50 -10.85 -7.40
CA GLY A 185 5.95 -11.63 -8.54
C GLY A 185 4.80 -12.21 -9.36
N ALA A 186 3.76 -12.72 -8.70
CA ALA A 186 2.56 -13.20 -9.37
C ALA A 186 1.81 -12.04 -10.07
N LEU A 187 1.70 -10.89 -9.41
CA LEU A 187 1.09 -9.69 -9.99
C LEU A 187 1.91 -9.15 -11.17
N ALA A 188 3.24 -9.13 -11.08
CA ALA A 188 4.11 -8.71 -12.16
C ALA A 188 3.86 -9.55 -13.42
N ALA A 189 3.72 -10.87 -13.29
CA ALA A 189 3.39 -11.75 -14.42
C ALA A 189 2.05 -11.40 -15.08
N VAL A 190 1.03 -11.00 -14.31
CA VAL A 190 -0.26 -10.52 -14.84
C VAL A 190 -0.05 -9.25 -15.67
N LEU A 191 0.64 -8.27 -15.10
CA LEU A 191 0.89 -6.98 -15.75
C LEU A 191 1.75 -7.11 -16.99
N GLU A 192 2.73 -8.00 -16.97
CA GLU A 192 3.63 -8.27 -18.10
C GLU A 192 2.88 -8.91 -19.28
N ALA A 193 2.00 -9.87 -19.00
CA ALA A 193 1.13 -10.45 -20.02
C ALA A 193 0.18 -9.41 -20.63
N ARG A 194 -0.44 -8.56 -19.80
CA ARG A 194 -1.28 -7.44 -20.27
C ARG A 194 -0.49 -6.45 -21.10
N ALA A 195 0.69 -6.03 -20.64
CA ALA A 195 1.56 -5.12 -21.38
C ALA A 195 1.90 -5.62 -22.79
N ARG A 196 1.90 -6.95 -22.99
CA ARG A 196 2.12 -7.59 -24.31
C ARG A 196 0.84 -7.85 -25.10
N GLY A 197 -0.33 -7.58 -24.52
CA GLY A 197 -1.64 -7.82 -25.14
C GLY A 197 -2.10 -9.28 -25.07
N ASP A 198 -1.51 -10.12 -24.20
CA ASP A 198 -1.91 -11.51 -24.01
C ASP A 198 -2.88 -11.62 -22.83
N GLU A 199 -4.16 -11.31 -23.10
CA GLU A 199 -5.23 -11.34 -22.10
C GLU A 199 -5.45 -12.72 -21.49
N ARG A 200 -5.19 -13.78 -22.24
CA ARG A 200 -5.34 -15.16 -21.74
C ARG A 200 -4.23 -15.48 -20.75
N ALA A 201 -2.98 -15.21 -21.11
CA ALA A 201 -1.86 -15.40 -20.19
C ALA A 201 -2.01 -14.54 -18.93
N ALA A 202 -2.55 -13.33 -19.07
CA ALA A 202 -2.83 -12.44 -17.94
C ALA A 202 -3.91 -13.02 -17.00
N ALA A 203 -5.02 -13.50 -17.55
CA ALA A 203 -6.09 -14.14 -16.76
C ALA A 203 -5.59 -15.41 -16.05
N ASP A 204 -4.83 -16.26 -16.74
CA ASP A 204 -4.24 -17.46 -16.16
C ASP A 204 -3.23 -17.10 -15.04
N ALA A 205 -2.46 -16.03 -15.20
CA ALA A 205 -1.55 -15.52 -14.17
C ALA A 205 -2.31 -14.96 -12.96
N TRP A 206 -3.44 -14.29 -13.20
CA TRP A 206 -4.27 -13.73 -12.13
C TRP A 206 -4.90 -14.84 -11.29
N GLU A 207 -5.44 -15.89 -11.93
CA GLU A 207 -5.97 -17.05 -11.21
C GLU A 207 -4.91 -17.70 -10.31
N ARG A 208 -3.66 -17.81 -10.78
CA ARG A 208 -2.54 -18.30 -9.95
C ARG A 208 -2.22 -17.36 -8.78
N ALA A 209 -2.28 -16.04 -8.98
CA ALA A 209 -2.08 -15.07 -7.92
C ALA A 209 -3.18 -15.17 -6.85
N GLU A 210 -4.44 -15.32 -7.26
CA GLU A 210 -5.58 -15.55 -6.37
C GLU A 210 -5.42 -16.83 -5.57
N GLN A 211 -5.09 -17.94 -6.23
CA GLN A 211 -4.86 -19.22 -5.55
C GLN A 211 -3.70 -19.14 -4.56
N HIS A 212 -2.60 -18.47 -4.93
CA HIS A 212 -1.44 -18.32 -4.05
C HIS A 212 -1.82 -17.57 -2.76
N ILE A 213 -2.48 -16.42 -2.88
CA ILE A 213 -2.78 -15.58 -1.72
C ILE A 213 -3.82 -16.25 -0.80
N GLN A 214 -4.81 -16.92 -1.38
CA GLN A 214 -5.84 -17.66 -0.63
C GLN A 214 -5.24 -18.87 0.09
N ALA A 215 -4.33 -19.60 -0.56
CA ALA A 215 -3.65 -20.75 0.07
C ALA A 215 -2.71 -20.35 1.22
N ASN A 216 -2.34 -19.07 1.32
CA ASN A 216 -1.48 -18.52 2.38
C ASN A 216 -2.26 -17.60 3.33
N GLU A 217 -3.60 -17.56 3.25
CA GLU A 217 -4.42 -16.65 4.06
C GLU A 217 -4.22 -16.89 5.56
N ASP A 218 -4.10 -18.13 6.03
CA ASP A 218 -3.88 -18.42 7.45
C ASP A 218 -2.62 -17.75 8.02
N ALA A 219 -1.56 -17.64 7.21
CA ALA A 219 -0.32 -16.97 7.59
C ALA A 219 -0.43 -15.44 7.52
N LEU A 220 -1.26 -14.91 6.61
CA LEU A 220 -1.35 -13.49 6.29
C LEU A 220 -2.48 -12.75 7.01
N GLN A 221 -3.56 -13.46 7.32
CA GLN A 221 -4.76 -12.90 7.93
C GLN A 221 -4.54 -12.17 9.27
N PRO A 222 -3.43 -12.32 10.03
CA PRO A 222 -3.21 -11.43 11.17
C PRO A 222 -2.92 -9.98 10.76
N VAL A 223 -2.33 -9.77 9.57
CA VAL A 223 -1.79 -8.46 9.14
C VAL A 223 -2.33 -7.95 7.80
N PHE A 224 -3.05 -8.79 7.06
CA PHE A 224 -3.48 -8.51 5.70
C PHE A 224 -4.94 -8.90 5.44
N ASP A 225 -5.70 -7.99 4.82
CA ASP A 225 -7.07 -8.25 4.37
C ASP A 225 -7.06 -8.87 2.96
N VAL A 226 -6.90 -10.19 2.90
CA VAL A 226 -6.81 -10.96 1.63
C VAL A 226 -8.01 -10.70 0.74
N TRP A 227 -9.23 -10.75 1.30
CA TRP A 227 -10.44 -10.51 0.52
C TRP A 227 -10.51 -9.07 0.01
N GLY A 228 -10.22 -8.09 0.86
CA GLY A 228 -10.24 -6.68 0.50
C GLY A 228 -9.23 -6.33 -0.60
N TYR A 229 -8.03 -6.93 -0.53
CA TYR A 229 -7.03 -6.83 -1.58
C TYR A 229 -7.52 -7.45 -2.90
N LEU A 230 -7.95 -8.71 -2.86
CA LEU A 230 -8.40 -9.43 -4.06
C LEU A 230 -9.55 -8.71 -4.75
N GLU A 231 -10.55 -8.24 -4.00
CA GLU A 231 -11.68 -7.53 -4.56
C GLU A 231 -11.27 -6.18 -5.16
N THR A 232 -10.31 -5.48 -4.55
CA THR A 232 -9.78 -4.22 -5.09
C THR A 232 -9.00 -4.47 -6.39
N MET A 233 -8.10 -5.45 -6.38
CA MET A 233 -7.27 -5.78 -7.52
C MET A 233 -8.08 -6.37 -8.67
N ARG A 234 -9.06 -7.24 -8.40
CA ARG A 234 -9.96 -7.80 -9.43
C ARG A 234 -10.70 -6.69 -10.19
N ARG A 235 -11.20 -5.68 -9.48
CA ARG A 235 -11.87 -4.52 -10.08
C ARG A 235 -10.90 -3.68 -10.89
N ARG A 236 -9.72 -3.37 -10.33
CA ARG A 236 -8.71 -2.57 -11.04
C ARG A 236 -8.22 -3.27 -12.30
N LEU A 237 -7.95 -4.57 -12.23
CA LEU A 237 -7.47 -5.38 -13.36
C LEU A 237 -8.56 -5.70 -14.40
N GLY A 238 -9.83 -5.41 -14.13
CA GLY A 238 -10.94 -5.68 -15.05
C GLY A 238 -11.45 -7.13 -15.05
N TYR A 239 -11.08 -7.93 -14.04
CA TYR A 239 -11.52 -9.33 -13.91
C TYR A 239 -12.85 -9.51 -13.16
N SER A 240 -13.53 -8.41 -12.84
CA SER A 240 -14.86 -8.45 -12.24
C SER A 240 -15.94 -8.84 -13.27
N GLY A 241 -16.21 -10.15 -13.38
CA GLY A 241 -17.42 -10.70 -14.02
C GLY A 241 -18.62 -10.78 -13.04
N PRO A 242 -19.85 -11.01 -13.52
CA PRO A 242 -21.03 -11.06 -12.65
C PRO A 242 -20.85 -12.18 -11.61
N GLN A 243 -21.01 -11.83 -10.34
CA GLN A 243 -21.07 -12.81 -9.25
C GLN A 243 -22.16 -13.84 -9.60
N ARG A 244 -21.77 -15.12 -9.64
CA ARG A 244 -22.73 -16.23 -9.78
C ARG A 244 -23.60 -16.35 -8.54
#